data_AF-A0A314YVS5-F1
#
_entry.id   AF-A0A314YVS5-F1
#
_cell.length_a   1.000
_cell.length_b   1.000
_cell.length_c   1.000
_cell.angle_alpha   90.00
_cell.angle_beta   90.00
_cell.angle_gamma   90.00
#
_symmetry.space_group_name_H-M   'P 1'
#
loop_
_entity.id
_entity.type
_entity.pdbx_description
1 polymer ?
#
loop_
_entity_poly.entity_id
_entity_poly.type
_entity_poly.pdbx_seq_one_letter_code
_entity_poly.pdbx_strand_id
1 'polypeptide(L)' 'MEITGQRGVINRGWGGLVDNCPHDWLFQRCSAVVHHGGAGTTAAGLKAACPTTIVPFFGDQPF' A
#
# COMPACT_ATOMS: atom_id res chain seq x y z
N MET A 1 -12.30 3.84 13.20
CA MET A 1 -11.30 4.57 14.00
C MET A 1 -11.29 4.12 15.46
N GLU A 2 -12.41 3.68 16.02
CA GLU A 2 -12.54 3.38 17.45
C GLU A 2 -11.73 2.17 17.96
N ILE A 3 -11.43 1.19 17.10
CA ILE A 3 -10.72 -0.03 17.53
C ILE A 3 -9.19 0.17 17.55
N THR A 4 -8.62 0.85 16.54
CA THR A 4 -7.15 0.96 16.38
C THR A 4 -6.62 2.38 16.57
N GLY A 5 -7.47 3.41 16.55
CA GLY A 5 -7.04 4.81 16.51
C GLY A 5 -6.40 5.26 15.19
N GLN A 6 -6.24 4.36 14.21
CA GLN A 6 -5.49 4.64 12.98
C GLN A 6 -6.39 5.12 11.83
N ARG A 7 -5.77 5.90 10.92
CA ARG A 7 -6.38 6.38 9.68
C ARG A 7 -5.92 5.50 8.52
N GLY A 8 -6.88 5.03 7.71
CA GLY A 8 -6.61 4.27 6.48
C GLY A 8 -6.72 5.15 5.24
N VAL A 9 -5.82 4.94 4.28
CA VAL A 9 -5.92 5.49 2.91
C VAL A 9 -6.13 4.31 1.97
N ILE A 10 -7.20 4.35 1.17
CA ILE A 10 -7.58 3.25 0.26
C ILE A 10 -7.60 3.79 -1.17
N ASN A 11 -6.63 3.37 -1.97
CA ASN A 11 -6.54 3.69 -3.40
C ASN A 11 -7.75 3.09 -4.16
N ARG A 12 -8.27 3.82 -5.14
CA ARG A 12 -9.57 3.61 -5.79
C ARG A 12 -9.81 2.21 -6.34
N GLY A 13 -8.79 1.49 -6.83
CA GLY A 13 -8.95 0.10 -7.29
C GLY A 13 -10.34 -0.19 -7.91
N TRP A 14 -11.07 -1.15 -7.33
CA TRP A 14 -12.47 -1.47 -7.69
C TRP A 14 -13.54 -0.90 -6.73
N GLY A 15 -13.17 -0.10 -5.73
CA GLY A 15 -14.12 0.41 -4.71
C GLY A 15 -13.57 1.42 -3.69
N GLY A 16 -12.42 2.03 -3.96
CA GLY A 16 -11.72 2.93 -3.04
C GLY A 16 -12.14 4.41 -3.16
N LEU A 17 -11.59 5.23 -2.26
CA LEU A 17 -12.06 6.59 -1.99
C LEU A 17 -11.18 7.69 -2.62
N VAL A 18 -9.93 7.37 -3.00
CA VAL A 18 -8.98 8.32 -3.60
C VAL A 18 -8.38 7.78 -4.89
N ASP A 19 -8.14 8.65 -5.87
CA ASP A 19 -7.46 8.29 -7.13
C ASP A 19 -5.99 7.89 -6.90
N ASN A 20 -5.28 7.59 -7.99
CA ASN A 20 -3.86 7.26 -7.94
C ASN A 20 -3.07 8.29 -7.13
N CYS A 21 -2.27 7.80 -6.19
CA CYS A 21 -1.47 8.62 -5.29
C CYS A 21 0.03 8.36 -5.51
N PRO A 22 0.88 9.38 -5.34
CA PRO A 22 2.33 9.22 -5.44
C PRO A 22 2.85 8.38 -4.25
N HIS A 23 3.31 7.14 -4.52
CA HIS A 23 3.79 6.22 -3.48
C HIS A 23 5.04 6.71 -2.76
N ASP A 24 5.96 7.37 -3.48
CA ASP A 24 7.18 7.96 -2.94
C ASP A 24 6.90 9.04 -1.88
N TRP A 25 5.83 9.82 -2.06
CA TRP A 25 5.36 10.77 -1.06
C TRP A 25 4.52 10.09 0.02
N LEU A 26 3.56 9.23 -0.35
CA LEU A 26 2.60 8.68 0.58
C LEU A 26 3.24 7.69 1.57
N PHE A 27 4.08 6.77 1.09
CA PHE A 27 4.56 5.66 1.92
C PHE A 27 5.49 6.13 3.04
N GLN A 28 6.21 7.24 2.85
CA GLN A 28 7.01 7.91 3.90
C GLN A 28 6.16 8.39 5.09
N ARG A 29 4.83 8.45 4.94
CA ARG A 29 3.87 8.93 5.94
C ARG A 29 2.98 7.79 6.46
N CYS A 30 3.22 6.56 6.02
CA CYS A 30 2.47 5.38 6.43
C CYS A 30 3.22 4.63 7.52
N SER A 31 2.49 4.13 8.53
CA SER A 31 3.04 3.20 9.51
C SER A 31 3.15 1.77 8.97
N ALA A 32 2.34 1.42 7.97
CA ALA A 32 2.38 0.16 7.24
C ALA A 32 1.65 0.32 5.89
N VAL A 33 1.95 -0.54 4.92
CA VAL A 33 1.25 -0.60 3.64
C VAL A 33 0.80 -2.03 3.33
N VAL A 34 -0.40 -2.16 2.77
CA VAL A 34 -0.94 -3.42 2.26
C VAL A 34 -1.11 -3.27 0.75
N HIS A 35 -0.50 -4.15 -0.04
CA HIS A 35 -0.54 -4.04 -1.49
C HIS A 35 -0.47 -5.39 -2.19
N HIS A 36 -0.78 -5.41 -3.48
CA HIS A 36 -0.86 -6.64 -4.26
C HIS A 36 0.49 -7.30 -4.56
N GLY A 37 1.61 -6.60 -4.37
CA GLY A 37 2.96 -7.17 -4.56
C GLY A 37 3.63 -6.82 -5.88
N GLY A 38 3.03 -5.95 -6.70
CA GLY A 38 3.67 -5.49 -7.94
C GLY A 38 5.02 -4.82 -7.68
N ALA A 39 6.01 -5.11 -8.52
CA ALA A 39 7.41 -4.71 -8.33
C ALA A 39 7.59 -3.21 -7.98
N GLY A 40 6.86 -2.31 -8.65
CA GLY A 40 6.94 -0.87 -8.38
C GLY A 40 6.44 -0.48 -6.98
N THR A 41 5.34 -1.07 -6.52
CA THR A 41 4.77 -0.80 -5.19
C THR A 41 5.63 -1.42 -4.09
N THR A 42 6.13 -2.63 -4.31
CA THR A 42 7.07 -3.31 -3.39
C THR A 42 8.36 -2.51 -3.24
N ALA A 43 8.95 -2.06 -4.35
CA ALA A 43 10.15 -1.22 -4.32
C ALA A 43 9.92 0.12 -3.61
N ALA A 44 8.75 0.74 -3.80
CA ALA A 44 8.38 1.97 -3.09
C ALA A 44 8.26 1.75 -1.57
N GLY A 45 7.67 0.64 -1.13
CA GLY A 45 7.55 0.28 0.28
C GLY A 45 8.90 0.07 0.94
N LEU A 46 9.79 -0.70 0.28
CA LEU A 46 11.16 -0.93 0.72
C LEU A 46 11.95 0.38 0.81
N LYS A 47 11.86 1.24 -0.21
CA LYS A 47 12.54 2.55 -0.23
C LYS A 47 12.05 3.47 0.90
N ALA A 48 10.79 3.33 1.31
CA ALA A 48 10.23 4.07 2.43
C ALA A 48 10.52 3.48 3.81
N ALA A 49 11.24 2.35 3.88
CA ALA A 49 11.41 1.57 5.10
C ALA A 49 10.07 1.30 5.82
N CYS A 50 8.99 1.19 5.05
CA CYS A 50 7.64 1.02 5.57
C CYS A 50 7.33 -0.48 5.66
N PRO A 51 6.87 -1.01 6.81
CA PRO A 51 6.40 -2.38 6.91
C PRO A 51 5.35 -2.69 5.83
N THR A 52 5.61 -3.70 5.00
CA THR A 52 4.75 -4.06 3.87
C THR A 52 4.11 -5.43 4.04
N THR A 53 2.80 -5.53 3.80
CA THR A 53 2.08 -6.82 3.66
C THR A 53 1.63 -7.01 2.23
N ILE A 54 1.97 -8.16 1.65
CA ILE A 54 1.57 -8.53 0.29
C ILE A 54 0.27 -9.35 0.35
N VAL A 55 -0.72 -8.94 -0.44
CA VAL A 55 -1.95 -9.71 -0.69
C VAL A 55 -2.02 -9.98 -2.19
N PRO A 56 -1.43 -11.09 -2.67
CA PRO A 56 -1.28 -11.33 -4.08
C PRO A 56 -2.65 -11.51 -4.76
N PHE A 57 -2.79 -10.99 -5.96
CA PHE A 57 -4.02 -11.05 -6.75
C PHE A 57 -3.80 -11.73 -8.10
N PHE A 58 -2.73 -11.41 -8.82
CA PHE A 58 -2.49 -11.92 -10.18
C PHE A 58 -1.02 -11.89 -10.59
N GLY A 59 -0.63 -12.68 -11.57
CA GLY A 59 0.72 -12.65 -12.17
C GLY A 59 1.80 -13.17 -11.22
N ASP A 60 2.94 -12.47 -11.20
CA ASP A 60 4.16 -12.83 -10.45
C ASP A 60 4.11 -12.46 -8.95
N GLN A 61 3.04 -11.82 -8.51
CA GLN A 61 2.85 -11.30 -7.15
C GLN A 61 3.04 -12.30 -5.98
N PRO A 62 2.79 -13.62 -6.13
CA PRO A 62 3.03 -14.59 -5.06
C PRO A 62 4.50 -15.02 -4.89
N PHE A 63 5.38 -14.74 -5.86
CA PHE A 63 6.74 -15.29 -5.93
C PHE A 63 7.81 -14.27 -5.49
#